data_AF-A0A5C8LR10-F1
#
_entry.id   AF-A0A5C8LR10-F1
#
_cell.length_a   1.000
_cell.length_b   1.000
_cell.length_c   1.000
_cell.angle_alpha   90.00
_cell.angle_beta   90.00
_cell.angle_gamma   90.00
#
_symmetry.space_group_name_H-M   'P 1'
#
loop_
_entity.id
_entity.type
_entity.pdbx_description
1 polymer ?
#
loop_
_entity_poly.entity_id
_entity_poly.type
_entity_poly.pdbx_seq_one_letter_code
_entity_poly.pdbx_strand_id
1 'polypeptide(L)' 'MASLKYQVLIEMRDNIIDYLEKEKGINEDALKAYEDGPIKDSTEEIKVMRERERIKLRDRIFELKRHIEVIKRMYPNE' A
#
# COMPACT_ATOMS: atom_id res chain seq x y z
N MET A 1 -24.67 -17.57 -18.78
CA MET A 1 -24.92 -16.77 -17.56
C MET A 1 -23.82 -16.87 -16.51
N ALA A 2 -23.28 -18.05 -16.19
CA ALA A 2 -22.19 -18.17 -15.18
C ALA A 2 -20.89 -17.46 -15.57
N SER A 3 -20.48 -17.53 -16.86
CA SER A 3 -19.29 -16.84 -17.39
C SER A 3 -19.38 -15.31 -17.25
N LEU A 4 -20.54 -14.69 -17.53
CA LEU A 4 -20.72 -13.25 -17.39
C LEU A 4 -20.58 -12.80 -15.92
N LYS A 5 -21.12 -13.58 -14.97
CA LYS A 5 -20.98 -13.30 -13.54
C LYS A 5 -19.53 -13.41 -13.07
N TYR A 6 -18.79 -14.37 -13.61
CA TYR A 6 -17.37 -14.53 -13.30
C TYR A 6 -16.53 -13.38 -13.88
N GLN A 7 -16.79 -12.95 -15.12
CA GLN A 7 -16.14 -11.78 -15.72
C GLN A 7 -16.34 -10.51 -14.89
N VAL A 8 -17.56 -10.25 -14.42
CA VAL A 8 -17.83 -9.11 -13.53
C VAL A 8 -17.02 -9.19 -12.23
N LEU A 9 -16.85 -10.39 -11.64
CA LEU A 9 -16.03 -10.56 -10.43
C LEU A 9 -14.55 -10.29 -10.70
N ILE A 10 -14.04 -10.69 -11.87
CA ILE A 10 -12.66 -10.43 -12.30
C ILE A 10 -12.43 -8.93 -12.52
N GLU A 11 -13.36 -8.23 -13.19
CA GLU A 11 -13.29 -6.77 -13.36
C GLU A 11 -13.34 -6.03 -12.03
N MET A 12 -14.21 -6.46 -11.10
CA MET A 12 -14.25 -5.89 -9.75
C MET A 12 -12.95 -6.13 -8.99
N ARG A 13 -12.38 -7.33 -9.07
CA ARG A 13 -11.07 -7.67 -8.48
C ARG A 13 -9.99 -6.72 -8.99
N ASP A 14 -9.92 -6.52 -10.30
CA ASP A 14 -8.89 -5.68 -10.92
C ASP A 14 -9.01 -4.22 -10.49
N ASN A 15 -10.24 -3.69 -10.45
CA ASN A 15 -10.49 -2.33 -9.94
C ASN A 15 -10.06 -2.17 -8.47
N ILE A 16 -10.30 -3.19 -7.62
CA ILE A 16 -9.88 -3.17 -6.21
C ILE A 16 -8.36 -3.25 -6.10
N ILE A 17 -7.71 -4.13 -6.87
CA ILE A 17 -6.24 -4.24 -6.88
C ILE A 17 -5.61 -2.91 -7.32
N ASP A 18 -6.12 -2.30 -8.40
CA ASP A 18 -5.62 -1.02 -8.90
C ASP A 18 -5.75 0.10 -7.86
N TYR A 19 -6.87 0.14 -7.13
CA TYR A 19 -7.06 1.07 -6.02
C TYR A 19 -6.02 0.84 -4.91
N LEU A 20 -5.84 -0.40 -4.48
CA LEU A 20 -4.90 -0.74 -3.41
C LEU A 20 -3.44 -0.51 -3.81
N GLU A 21 -3.08 -0.74 -5.07
CA GLU A 21 -1.75 -0.45 -5.62
C GLU A 21 -1.48 1.07 -5.64
N LYS A 22 -2.47 1.89 -5.99
CA LYS A 22 -2.37 3.37 -5.91
C LYS A 22 -2.18 3.83 -4.46
N GLU A 23 -2.98 3.33 -3.53
CA GLU A 23 -2.84 3.63 -2.11
C GLU A 23 -1.45 3.24 -1.58
N LYS A 24 -0.95 2.07 -2.00
CA LYS A 24 0.39 1.61 -1.64
C LYS A 24 1.45 2.57 -2.16
N GLY A 25 1.35 3.00 -3.42
CA GLY A 25 2.26 3.97 -4.04
C GLY A 25 2.28 5.30 -3.29
N ILE A 26 1.13 5.84 -2.88
CA ILE A 26 1.04 7.07 -2.08
C ILE A 26 1.80 6.91 -0.75
N ASN A 27 1.66 5.77 -0.08
CA ASN A 27 2.38 5.51 1.18
C ASN A 27 3.89 5.31 0.96
N GLU A 28 4.29 4.66 -0.13
CA GLU A 28 5.70 4.50 -0.51
C GLU A 28 6.37 5.85 -0.81
N ASP A 29 5.68 6.76 -1.50
CA ASP A 29 6.19 8.11 -1.76
C ASP A 29 6.23 8.97 -0.49
N ALA A 30 5.23 8.84 0.39
CA ALA A 30 5.27 9.48 1.71
C ALA A 30 6.47 8.97 2.54
N LEU A 31 6.76 7.66 2.51
CA LEU A 31 7.90 7.08 3.22
C LEU A 31 9.23 7.64 2.71
N LYS A 32 9.41 7.76 1.39
CA LYS A 32 10.62 8.36 0.79
C LYS A 32 10.88 9.78 1.31
N ALA A 33 9.84 10.59 1.50
CA ALA A 33 9.98 11.94 2.05
C ALA A 33 10.56 11.97 3.48
N TYR A 34 10.47 10.86 4.23
CA TYR A 34 11.12 10.71 5.54
C TYR A 34 12.53 10.09 5.47
N GLU A 35 12.91 9.48 4.35
CA GLU A 35 14.22 8.86 4.13
C GLU A 35 15.20 9.85 3.45
N ASP A 36 14.72 10.65 2.50
CA ASP A 36 15.52 11.62 1.76
C ASP A 36 15.56 12.99 2.45
N GLY A 37 16.55 13.20 3.32
CA GLY A 37 16.91 14.55 3.75
C GLY A 37 17.77 14.61 5.02
N PRO A 38 19.01 15.13 4.96
CA PRO A 38 19.72 15.51 6.17
C PRO A 38 18.96 16.67 6.83
N ILE A 39 18.25 16.38 7.92
CA ILE A 39 17.62 17.44 8.71
C ILE A 39 18.76 18.18 9.37
N LYS A 40 19.12 19.34 8.83
CA LYS A 40 20.27 20.11 9.30
C LYS A 40 20.15 20.52 10.77
N ASP A 41 18.94 20.54 11.35
CA ASP A 41 18.68 20.91 12.74
C ASP A 41 17.42 20.23 13.32
N SER A 42 17.37 18.89 13.40
CA SER A 42 16.26 18.20 14.11
C SER A 42 16.58 18.00 15.58
N THR A 43 15.72 18.50 16.48
CA THR A 43 15.70 18.09 17.89
C THR A 43 15.43 16.59 18.01
N GLU A 44 15.84 15.97 19.14
CA GLU A 44 15.66 14.54 19.36
C GLU A 44 14.18 14.10 19.28
N GLU A 45 13.27 14.97 19.72
CA GLU A 45 11.84 14.77 19.60
C GLU A 45 11.37 14.63 18.13
N ILE A 46 11.89 15.49 17.23
CA ILE A 46 11.57 15.44 15.80
C ILE A 46 12.06 14.12 15.18
N LYS A 47 13.22 13.61 15.60
CA LYS A 47 13.75 12.32 15.12
C LYS A 47 12.85 11.17 15.57
N VAL A 48 12.46 11.14 16.84
CA VAL A 48 11.57 10.10 17.39
C VAL A 48 10.19 10.13 16.72
N MET A 49 9.63 11.32 16.51
CA MET A 49 8.35 11.46 15.79
C MET A 49 8.45 10.94 14.36
N ARG A 50 9.51 11.30 13.62
CA ARG A 50 9.73 10.81 12.26
C ARG A 50 9.89 9.30 12.21
N GLU A 51 10.63 8.71 13.15
CA GLU A 51 10.78 7.26 13.21
C GLU A 51 9.44 6.55 13.43
N ARG A 52 8.60 7.07 14.32
CA ARG A 52 7.25 6.54 14.54
C ARG A 52 6.41 6.59 13.27
N GLU A 53 6.44 7.70 12.54
CA GLU A 53 5.71 7.82 11.28
C GLU A 53 6.26 6.88 10.20
N ARG A 54 7.58 6.70 10.10
CA ARG A 54 8.19 5.71 9.20
C ARG A 54 7.71 4.29 9.50
N ILE A 55 7.67 3.90 10.78
CA ILE A 55 7.18 2.58 11.20
C ILE A 55 5.72 2.39 10.79
N LYS A 56 4.85 3.37 11.03
CA LYS A 56 3.44 3.32 10.63
C LYS A 56 3.27 3.19 9.12
N LEU A 57 4.03 3.94 8.33
CA LEU A 57 3.99 3.86 6.87
C LEU A 57 4.43 2.48 6.37
N ARG A 58 5.52 1.93 6.95
CA ARG A 58 5.99 0.58 6.61
C ARG A 58 4.96 -0.50 6.91
N ASP A 59 4.31 -0.40 8.07
CA ASP A 59 3.24 -1.33 8.46
C ASP A 59 2.06 -1.24 7.48
N ARG A 60 1.58 -0.03 7.17
CA ARG A 60 0.49 0.18 6.22
C ARG A 60 0.82 -0.33 4.80
N ILE A 61 2.04 -0.11 4.32
CA ILE A 61 2.52 -0.66 3.04
C ILE A 61 2.50 -2.19 3.07
N PHE A 62 2.95 -2.80 4.17
CA PHE A 62 2.95 -4.25 4.33
C PHE A 62 1.53 -4.83 4.32
N GLU A 63 0.59 -4.19 5.03
CA GLU A 63 -0.81 -4.60 5.03
C GLU A 63 -1.46 -4.50 3.65
N LEU A 64 -1.20 -3.42 2.92
CA LEU A 64 -1.69 -3.26 1.54
C LEU A 64 -1.15 -4.35 0.62
N LYS A 65 0.15 -4.67 0.72
CA LYS A 65 0.75 -5.81 -0.03
C LYS A 65 0.06 -7.13 0.32
N ARG A 66 -0.20 -7.39 1.61
CA ARG A 66 -0.92 -8.58 2.07
C ARG A 66 -2.34 -8.63 1.50
N HIS A 67 -3.09 -7.53 1.54
CA HIS A 67 -4.46 -7.48 1.03
C HIS A 67 -4.52 -7.72 -0.49
N ILE A 68 -3.62 -7.10 -1.25
CA ILE A 68 -3.49 -7.33 -2.70
C ILE A 68 -3.23 -8.81 -2.98
N GLU A 69 -2.30 -9.43 -2.26
CA GLU A 69 -1.95 -10.84 -2.44
C GLU A 69 -3.13 -11.78 -2.11
N VAL A 70 -3.87 -11.51 -1.03
CA VAL A 70 -5.06 -12.28 -0.67
C VAL A 70 -6.12 -12.18 -1.78
N ILE A 71 -6.39 -10.98 -2.30
CA ILE A 71 -7.39 -10.77 -3.36
C ILE A 71 -6.99 -11.50 -4.65
N LYS A 72 -5.71 -11.45 -5.03
CA LYS A 72 -5.18 -12.19 -6.19
C LYS A 72 -5.38 -13.71 -6.03
N ARG A 73 -5.21 -14.24 -4.83
CA ARG A 73 -5.40 -15.68 -4.54
C ARG A 73 -6.87 -16.10 -4.46
N MET A 74 -7.76 -15.21 -4.01
CA MET A 74 -9.19 -15.50 -3.94
C MET A 74 -9.83 -15.62 -5.33
N TYR A 75 -9.31 -14.88 -6.30
CA TYR A 75 -9.80 -14.84 -7.67
C TYR A 75 -8.63 -14.97 -8.64
N PRO A 76 -8.05 -16.17 -8.80
CA PRO A 76 -6.94 -16.38 -9.73
C PRO A 76 -7.40 -16.10 -11.17
N ASN A 77 -6.55 -15.44 -11.97
CA ASN A 77 -6.69 -15.51 -13.42
C ASN A 77 -6.33 -16.95 -13.81
N GLU A 78 -7.25 -17.67 -14.45
CA GLU A 78 -6.95 -18.98 -15.07
C GLU A 78 -5.72 -18.92 -15.97
#